data_AF-A0A848UVJ9-F1
#
_entry.id   AF-A0A848UVJ9-F1
#
_cell.length_a   1.000
_cell.length_b   1.000
_cell.length_c   1.000
_cell.angle_alpha   90.00
_cell.angle_beta   90.00
_cell.angle_gamma   90.00
#
_symmetry.space_group_name_H-M   'P 1'
#
loop_
_entity.id
_entity.type
_entity.pdbx_description
1 polymer ?
#
loop_
_entity_poly.entity_id
_entity_poly.type
_entity_poly.pdbx_seq_one_letter_code
_entity_poly.pdbx_strand_id
1 'polypeptide(L)'
;MKNVFPIAILAIFFASCGTPSVEADTQKIESWLATSSTNLDSAGMAIQAWTLAEFDAREAELATLKETVDVADKNSDNYSKLKAEYESALKDFEADKTKFLQDRKAQISAVYDQANELITSIDGQIGDLNKTRKDPMITIHEVDEMLFKDYFTVKGNVEAKNNAVIFPEMSGKIIRVYATKGSRVSKGQAIVELDTDVIRKQIAEVESSLTLAEDLYTRQKALWDQNIGSEVQYLEAKNRKESLENTRATLKSQLNMGTVRAPFAGVLDELNVKNGEMAMPGMPIGRVVNLDEVYIEADISENHFG
;
A
#
# COMPACT_ATOMS: atom_id res chain seq x y z
N MET A 1 -53.39 -57.22 22.25
CA MET A 1 -51.94 -56.98 22.34
C MET A 1 -51.72 -55.51 22.65
N LYS A 2 -51.25 -55.22 23.87
CA LYS A 2 -50.86 -53.87 24.29
C LYS A 2 -49.39 -53.69 23.93
N ASN A 3 -49.10 -53.06 22.80
CA ASN A 3 -47.77 -52.53 22.49
C ASN A 3 -47.91 -51.01 22.35
N VAL A 4 -48.00 -50.36 23.51
CA VAL A 4 -47.67 -48.94 23.67
C VAL A 4 -46.15 -48.91 23.81
N PHE A 5 -45.44 -48.61 22.73
CA PHE A 5 -44.01 -48.32 22.80
C PHE A 5 -43.84 -46.84 23.20
N PRO A 6 -43.04 -46.53 24.23
CA PRO A 6 -43.06 -45.23 24.88
C PRO A 6 -42.17 -44.23 24.14
N ILE A 7 -42.73 -43.08 23.74
CA ILE A 7 -41.95 -41.88 23.41
C ILE A 7 -41.59 -41.19 24.74
N ALA A 8 -40.67 -41.80 25.48
CA ALA A 8 -40.13 -41.26 26.72
C ALA A 8 -38.62 -41.54 26.78
N ILE A 9 -37.89 -41.07 25.75
CA ILE A 9 -36.42 -41.08 25.75
C ILE A 9 -35.95 -39.77 25.10
N LEU A 10 -36.01 -38.66 25.83
CA LEU A 10 -35.08 -37.54 25.67
C LEU A 10 -35.15 -36.54 26.85
N ALA A 11 -34.92 -37.02 28.08
CA ALA A 11 -34.83 -36.12 29.24
C ALA A 11 -33.92 -36.67 30.34
N ILE A 12 -32.70 -37.14 30.00
CA ILE A 12 -31.69 -37.46 31.02
C ILE A 12 -30.29 -37.21 30.43
N PHE A 13 -29.81 -35.96 30.39
CA PHE A 13 -28.36 -35.68 30.47
C PHE A 13 -27.98 -34.19 30.64
N PHE A 14 -28.61 -33.38 31.50
CA PHE A 14 -28.01 -32.10 31.93
C PHE A 14 -28.51 -31.69 33.32
N ALA A 15 -27.90 -32.26 34.36
CA ALA A 15 -28.08 -31.83 35.74
C ALA A 15 -26.71 -31.75 36.43
N SER A 16 -25.92 -30.73 36.09
CA SER A 16 -24.71 -30.34 36.84
C SER A 16 -24.22 -28.95 36.43
N CYS A 17 -25.02 -27.90 36.65
CA CYS A 17 -24.57 -26.56 37.06
C CYS A 17 -25.81 -25.64 37.15
N GLY A 18 -26.42 -25.51 38.34
CA GLY A 18 -27.63 -24.72 38.55
C GLY A 18 -27.32 -23.23 38.72
N THR A 19 -27.65 -22.42 37.72
CA THR A 19 -28.04 -21.01 37.93
C THR A 19 -29.57 -20.97 38.06
N PRO A 20 -30.14 -20.20 39.00
CA PRO A 20 -31.57 -20.25 39.31
C PRO A 20 -32.50 -19.82 38.15
N SER A 21 -31.96 -19.22 37.07
CA SER A 21 -32.76 -18.87 35.88
C SER A 21 -33.00 -20.06 34.96
N VAL A 22 -32.03 -20.98 34.82
CA VAL A 22 -32.16 -22.13 33.92
C VAL A 22 -33.15 -23.15 34.50
N GLU A 23 -33.13 -23.32 35.82
CA GLU A 23 -33.97 -24.29 36.53
C GLU A 23 -35.47 -23.97 36.43
N ALA A 24 -35.83 -22.67 36.47
CA ALA A 24 -37.19 -22.18 36.29
C ALA A 24 -37.71 -22.37 34.85
N ASP A 25 -36.83 -22.22 33.85
CA ASP A 25 -37.18 -22.43 32.44
C ASP A 25 -37.29 -23.92 32.11
N THR A 26 -36.44 -24.79 32.68
CA THR A 26 -36.61 -26.25 32.59
C THR A 26 -37.91 -26.73 33.23
N GLN A 27 -38.30 -26.21 34.40
CA GLN A 27 -39.58 -26.59 35.02
C GLN A 27 -40.79 -26.16 34.19
N LYS A 28 -40.73 -24.99 33.52
CA LYS A 28 -41.78 -24.56 32.60
C LYS A 28 -41.86 -25.47 31.37
N ILE A 29 -40.72 -25.82 30.78
CA ILE A 29 -40.65 -26.73 29.63
C ILE A 29 -41.15 -28.12 30.01
N GLU A 30 -40.74 -28.67 31.16
CA GLU A 30 -41.21 -29.97 31.65
C GLU A 30 -42.71 -29.96 31.96
N SER A 31 -43.23 -28.89 32.60
CA SER A 31 -44.66 -28.76 32.87
C SER A 31 -45.48 -28.65 31.58
N TRP A 32 -44.95 -27.96 30.55
CA TRP A 32 -45.59 -27.83 29.25
C TRP A 32 -45.52 -29.13 28.45
N LEU A 33 -44.39 -29.85 28.45
CA LEU A 33 -44.27 -31.17 27.85
C LEU A 33 -45.19 -32.19 28.52
N ALA A 34 -45.31 -32.16 29.85
CA ALA A 34 -46.25 -33.01 30.58
C ALA A 34 -47.72 -32.67 30.26
N THR A 35 -48.07 -31.38 30.19
CA THR A 35 -49.43 -30.95 29.81
C THR A 35 -49.75 -31.34 28.36
N SER A 36 -48.80 -31.17 27.45
CA SER A 36 -48.93 -31.55 26.04
C SER A 36 -49.02 -33.06 25.85
N SER A 37 -48.27 -33.86 26.63
CA SER A 37 -48.40 -35.32 26.59
C SER A 37 -49.75 -35.79 27.15
N THR A 38 -50.26 -35.16 28.21
CA THR A 38 -51.61 -35.46 28.72
C THR A 38 -52.72 -35.01 27.78
N ASN A 39 -52.51 -33.96 26.98
CA ASN A 39 -53.44 -33.55 25.93
C ASN A 39 -53.42 -34.51 24.72
N LEU A 40 -52.27 -35.06 24.38
CA LEU A 40 -52.12 -36.13 23.38
C LEU A 40 -52.78 -37.44 23.84
N ASP A 41 -52.65 -37.81 25.11
CA ASP A 41 -53.31 -39.00 25.69
C ASP A 41 -54.83 -38.79 25.86
N SER A 42 -55.29 -37.58 26.21
CA SER A 42 -56.72 -37.28 26.38
C SER A 42 -57.45 -37.05 25.06
N ALA A 43 -56.80 -36.54 24.01
CA ALA A 43 -57.32 -36.59 22.64
C ALA A 43 -57.42 -38.04 22.10
N GLY A 44 -56.63 -38.96 22.68
CA GLY A 44 -56.69 -40.40 22.44
C GLY A 44 -57.77 -41.17 23.24
N MET A 45 -58.49 -40.52 24.17
CA MET A 45 -59.47 -41.18 25.03
C MET A 45 -60.75 -40.36 25.19
N ALA A 46 -61.74 -40.63 24.34
CA ALA A 46 -63.15 -40.85 24.72
C ALA A 46 -64.06 -40.81 23.49
N ILE A 47 -64.20 -41.94 22.80
CA ILE A 47 -65.44 -42.25 22.09
C ILE A 47 -65.80 -43.67 22.48
N GLN A 48 -66.99 -43.86 23.07
CA GLN A 48 -67.59 -45.17 23.22
C GLN A 48 -67.89 -45.70 21.82
N ALA A 49 -66.93 -46.39 21.23
CA ALA A 49 -67.03 -46.96 19.90
C ALA A 49 -66.41 -48.35 19.93
N TRP A 50 -67.03 -49.27 19.21
CA TRP A 50 -66.69 -50.68 19.24
C TRP A 50 -65.19 -50.92 19.08
N THR A 51 -64.65 -51.83 19.87
CA THR A 51 -63.24 -52.20 19.76
C THR A 51 -63.00 -52.89 18.41
N LEU A 52 -61.78 -52.79 17.86
CA LEU A 52 -61.42 -53.52 16.63
C LEU A 52 -61.75 -55.02 16.76
N ALA A 53 -61.62 -55.57 17.97
CA ALA A 53 -62.00 -56.94 18.30
C ALA A 53 -63.52 -57.22 18.18
N GLU A 54 -64.38 -56.23 18.44
CA GLU A 54 -65.83 -56.36 18.27
C GLU A 54 -66.23 -56.29 16.78
N PHE A 55 -65.51 -55.51 15.97
CA PHE A 55 -65.66 -55.53 14.51
C PHE A 55 -65.25 -56.87 13.90
N ASP A 56 -64.09 -57.39 14.31
CA ASP A 56 -63.61 -58.70 13.87
C ASP A 56 -64.58 -59.83 14.26
N ALA A 57 -65.22 -59.72 15.45
CA ALA A 57 -66.22 -60.68 15.90
C ALA A 57 -67.51 -60.64 15.07
N ARG A 58 -68.03 -59.45 14.74
CA ARG A 58 -69.21 -59.32 13.87
C ARG A 58 -68.95 -59.67 12.41
N GLU A 59 -67.72 -59.46 11.94
CA GLU A 59 -67.29 -59.95 10.62
C GLU A 59 -67.32 -61.49 10.57
N ALA A 60 -66.92 -62.15 11.66
CA ALA A 60 -67.04 -63.61 11.79
C ALA A 60 -68.50 -64.09 11.86
N GLU A 61 -69.38 -63.40 12.59
CA GLU A 61 -70.81 -63.72 12.62
C GLU A 61 -71.46 -63.56 11.24
N LEU A 62 -71.16 -62.47 10.52
CA LEU A 62 -71.61 -62.26 9.13
C LEU A 62 -71.11 -63.35 8.18
N ALA A 63 -69.86 -63.83 8.36
CA ALA A 63 -69.31 -64.93 7.57
C ALA A 63 -70.08 -66.23 7.81
N THR A 64 -70.44 -66.55 9.05
CA THR A 64 -71.28 -67.73 9.35
C THR A 64 -72.69 -67.59 8.77
N LEU A 65 -73.28 -66.39 8.83
CA LEU A 65 -74.59 -66.13 8.24
C LEU A 65 -74.57 -66.28 6.72
N LYS A 66 -73.52 -65.76 6.06
CA LYS A 66 -73.30 -65.93 4.62
C LYS A 66 -73.21 -67.41 4.22
N GLU A 67 -72.45 -68.18 4.99
CA GLU A 67 -72.30 -69.63 4.75
C GLU A 67 -73.64 -70.37 4.90
N THR A 68 -74.48 -69.98 5.87
CA THR A 68 -75.84 -70.56 6.00
C THR A 68 -76.79 -70.18 4.85
N VAL A 69 -76.66 -68.98 4.29
CA VAL A 69 -77.42 -68.55 3.10
C VAL A 69 -76.96 -69.33 1.86
N ASP A 70 -75.65 -69.53 1.68
CA ASP A 70 -75.08 -70.19 0.49
C ASP A 70 -75.45 -71.69 0.40
N VAL A 71 -75.68 -72.36 1.53
CA VAL A 71 -76.08 -73.78 1.59
C VAL A 71 -77.61 -73.98 1.47
N ALA A 72 -78.41 -72.92 1.59
CA ALA A 72 -79.87 -73.01 1.54
C ALA A 72 -80.44 -73.16 0.11
N ASP A 73 -81.54 -73.92 -0.04
CA ASP A 73 -82.21 -74.14 -1.32
C ASP A 73 -82.86 -72.86 -1.86
N LYS A 74 -82.40 -72.42 -3.04
CA LYS A 74 -82.78 -71.14 -3.67
C LYS A 74 -84.27 -71.01 -4.01
N ASN A 75 -85.01 -72.13 -4.08
CA ASN A 75 -86.44 -72.14 -4.37
C ASN A 75 -87.33 -72.22 -3.12
N SER A 76 -86.74 -72.18 -1.91
CA SER A 76 -87.46 -72.18 -0.63
C SER A 76 -87.83 -70.77 -0.17
N ASP A 77 -89.05 -70.60 0.36
CA ASP A 77 -89.48 -69.35 1.02
C ASP A 77 -88.54 -68.92 2.17
N ASN A 78 -87.78 -69.86 2.73
CA ASN A 78 -86.81 -69.60 3.79
C ASN A 78 -85.54 -68.90 3.28
N TYR A 79 -85.11 -69.18 2.03
CA TYR A 79 -83.93 -68.55 1.43
C TYR A 79 -84.11 -67.05 1.22
N SER A 80 -85.31 -66.62 0.80
CA SER A 80 -85.69 -65.21 0.65
C SER A 80 -85.52 -64.42 1.95
N LYS A 81 -85.97 -64.98 3.08
CA LYS A 81 -85.86 -64.35 4.40
C LYS A 81 -84.42 -64.29 4.91
N LEU A 82 -83.71 -65.41 4.85
CA LEU A 82 -82.30 -65.49 5.29
C LEU A 82 -81.40 -64.54 4.48
N LYS A 83 -81.64 -64.44 3.17
CA LYS A 83 -80.92 -63.53 2.30
C LYS A 83 -81.20 -62.06 2.63
N ALA A 84 -82.46 -61.71 2.90
CA ALA A 84 -82.82 -60.34 3.29
C ALA A 84 -82.21 -59.93 4.64
N GLU A 85 -82.14 -60.87 5.60
CA GLU A 85 -81.51 -60.67 6.91
C GLU A 85 -79.98 -60.50 6.81
N TYR A 86 -79.31 -61.28 5.96
CA TYR A 86 -77.89 -61.10 5.65
C TYR A 86 -77.62 -59.76 4.96
N GLU A 87 -78.42 -59.38 3.96
CA GLU A 87 -78.24 -58.11 3.23
C GLU A 87 -78.47 -56.88 4.12
N SER A 88 -79.43 -56.92 5.06
CA SER A 88 -79.59 -55.82 6.02
C SER A 88 -78.44 -55.76 7.03
N ALA A 89 -78.02 -56.92 7.56
CA ALA A 89 -76.91 -56.99 8.50
C ALA A 89 -75.58 -56.55 7.87
N LEU A 90 -75.34 -56.89 6.61
CA LEU A 90 -74.15 -56.46 5.85
C LEU A 90 -74.15 -54.94 5.65
N LYS A 91 -75.30 -54.37 5.28
CA LYS A 91 -75.45 -52.92 5.07
C LYS A 91 -75.19 -52.13 6.35
N ASP A 92 -75.74 -52.59 7.47
CA ASP A 92 -75.54 -51.95 8.77
C ASP A 92 -74.06 -52.06 9.21
N PHE A 93 -73.44 -53.23 9.01
CA PHE A 93 -72.02 -53.43 9.30
C PHE A 93 -71.08 -52.56 8.45
N GLU A 94 -71.34 -52.43 7.15
CA GLU A 94 -70.55 -51.56 6.27
C GLU A 94 -70.70 -50.08 6.63
N ALA A 95 -71.91 -49.65 7.02
CA ALA A 95 -72.16 -48.30 7.51
C ALA A 95 -71.40 -48.01 8.81
N ASP A 96 -71.45 -48.94 9.77
CA ASP A 96 -70.72 -48.82 11.03
C ASP A 96 -69.20 -48.82 10.80
N LYS A 97 -68.69 -49.68 9.91
CA LYS A 97 -67.25 -49.74 9.56
C LYS A 97 -66.79 -48.44 8.94
N THR A 98 -67.58 -47.88 8.04
CA THR A 98 -67.26 -46.61 7.37
C THR A 98 -67.23 -45.45 8.36
N LYS A 99 -68.21 -45.38 9.27
CA LYS A 99 -68.26 -44.37 10.31
C LYS A 99 -67.07 -44.48 11.26
N PHE A 100 -66.73 -45.69 11.69
CA PHE A 100 -65.56 -45.96 12.53
C PHE A 100 -64.24 -45.50 11.88
N LEU A 101 -64.05 -45.81 10.59
CA LEU A 101 -62.85 -45.38 9.86
C LEU A 101 -62.79 -43.86 9.68
N GLN A 102 -63.93 -43.18 9.48
CA GLN A 102 -64.00 -41.73 9.40
C GLN A 102 -63.67 -41.06 10.75
N ASP A 103 -64.23 -41.57 11.84
CA ASP A 103 -63.94 -41.09 13.20
C ASP A 103 -62.46 -41.30 13.55
N ARG A 104 -61.90 -42.46 13.17
CA ARG A 104 -60.47 -42.74 13.41
C ARG A 104 -59.56 -41.84 12.57
N LYS A 105 -59.93 -41.55 11.32
CA LYS A 105 -59.22 -40.59 10.47
C LYS A 105 -59.25 -39.18 11.10
N ALA A 106 -60.40 -38.75 11.61
CA ALA A 106 -60.56 -37.45 12.27
C ALA A 106 -59.70 -37.33 13.54
N GLN A 107 -59.59 -38.39 14.33
CA GLN A 107 -58.69 -38.43 15.49
C GLN A 107 -57.22 -38.29 15.07
N ILE A 108 -56.78 -39.01 14.04
CA ILE A 108 -55.38 -38.95 13.57
C ILE A 108 -55.04 -37.55 13.02
N SER A 109 -55.95 -36.90 12.29
CA SER A 109 -55.72 -35.53 11.81
C SER A 109 -55.62 -34.53 12.97
N ALA A 110 -56.44 -34.66 14.00
CA ALA A 110 -56.38 -33.77 15.17
C ALA A 110 -55.03 -33.89 15.93
N VAL A 111 -54.51 -35.11 16.07
CA VAL A 111 -53.18 -35.35 16.65
C VAL A 111 -52.06 -34.73 15.80
N TYR A 112 -52.19 -34.79 14.46
CA TYR A 112 -51.22 -34.18 13.55
C TYR A 112 -51.20 -32.64 13.66
N ASP A 113 -52.36 -32.01 13.80
CA ASP A 113 -52.48 -30.56 13.95
C ASP A 113 -51.87 -30.08 15.28
N GLN A 114 -52.14 -30.81 16.38
CA GLN A 114 -51.53 -30.53 17.69
C GLN A 114 -49.99 -30.67 17.64
N ALA A 115 -49.47 -31.68 16.94
CA ALA A 115 -48.02 -31.84 16.77
C ALA A 115 -47.37 -30.64 16.05
N ASN A 116 -48.04 -30.08 15.04
CA ASN A 116 -47.53 -28.91 14.30
C ASN A 116 -47.56 -27.61 15.14
N GLU A 117 -48.57 -27.43 16.00
CA GLU A 117 -48.60 -26.30 16.94
C GLU A 117 -47.43 -26.37 17.93
N LEU A 118 -47.15 -27.56 18.46
CA LEU A 118 -46.01 -27.79 19.36
C LEU A 118 -44.68 -27.46 18.68
N ILE A 119 -44.46 -27.93 17.44
CA ILE A 119 -43.27 -27.62 16.63
C ILE A 119 -43.13 -26.10 16.45
N THR A 120 -44.21 -25.41 16.09
CA THR A 120 -44.21 -23.95 15.89
C THR A 120 -43.83 -23.20 17.17
N SER A 121 -44.29 -23.67 18.33
CA SER A 121 -43.94 -23.05 19.61
C SER A 121 -42.46 -23.24 19.98
N ILE A 122 -41.88 -24.40 19.64
CA ILE A 122 -40.46 -24.72 19.87
C ILE A 122 -39.58 -23.87 18.97
N ASP A 123 -39.95 -23.69 17.70
CA ASP A 123 -39.22 -22.81 16.76
C ASP A 123 -39.20 -21.35 17.25
N GLY A 124 -40.30 -20.87 17.85
CA GLY A 124 -40.37 -19.56 18.48
C GLY A 124 -39.37 -19.41 19.64
N GLN A 125 -39.26 -20.41 20.51
CA GLN A 125 -38.32 -20.40 21.63
C GLN A 125 -36.84 -20.46 21.18
N ILE A 126 -36.54 -21.22 20.12
CA ILE A 126 -35.19 -21.24 19.52
C ILE A 126 -34.82 -19.85 18.96
N GLY A 127 -35.78 -19.14 18.36
CA GLY A 127 -35.59 -17.79 17.83
C GLY A 127 -35.18 -16.76 18.88
N ASP A 128 -35.75 -16.85 20.08
CA ASP A 128 -35.42 -15.93 21.19
C ASP A 128 -34.08 -16.26 21.88
N LEU A 129 -33.69 -17.54 21.93
CA LEU A 129 -32.41 -17.98 22.51
C LEU A 129 -31.20 -17.70 21.60
N ASN A 130 -31.40 -17.49 20.29
CA ASN A 130 -30.32 -17.24 19.33
C ASN A 130 -30.00 -15.74 19.11
N LYS A 131 -30.46 -14.84 19.98
CA LYS A 131 -29.96 -13.46 20.05
C LYS A 131 -28.60 -13.42 20.78
N THR A 132 -27.59 -13.98 20.13
CA THR A 132 -26.19 -13.70 20.46
C THR A 132 -25.96 -12.19 20.30
N ARG A 133 -25.65 -11.47 21.38
CA ARG A 133 -25.33 -10.03 21.36
C ARG A 133 -24.25 -9.79 20.30
N LYS A 134 -24.61 -9.09 19.24
CA LYS A 134 -23.72 -8.66 18.17
C LYS A 134 -23.17 -7.27 18.52
N ASP A 135 -22.46 -7.16 19.64
CA ASP A 135 -21.72 -5.94 19.96
C ASP A 135 -20.45 -5.95 19.10
N PRO A 136 -20.23 -4.96 18.20
CA PRO A 136 -19.03 -4.93 17.39
C PRO A 136 -17.80 -4.77 18.30
N MET A 137 -16.83 -5.66 18.15
CA MET A 137 -15.56 -5.57 18.86
C MET A 137 -14.78 -4.39 18.31
N ILE A 138 -14.66 -3.32 19.10
CA ILE A 138 -13.88 -2.14 18.77
C ILE A 138 -12.63 -2.09 19.65
N THR A 139 -11.49 -1.88 19.01
CA THR A 139 -10.22 -1.65 19.69
C THR A 139 -9.96 -0.15 19.69
N ILE A 140 -9.72 0.41 20.87
CA ILE A 140 -9.48 1.85 21.05
C ILE A 140 -8.01 2.02 21.42
N HIS A 141 -7.33 2.92 20.73
CA HIS A 141 -5.99 3.38 21.12
C HIS A 141 -6.13 4.80 21.66
N GLU A 142 -5.62 5.02 22.87
CA GLU A 142 -5.50 6.36 23.45
C GLU A 142 -4.39 7.12 22.69
N VAL A 143 -4.68 8.34 22.24
CA VAL A 143 -3.76 9.14 21.43
C VAL A 143 -3.06 10.13 22.35
N ASP A 144 -1.78 9.91 22.58
CA ASP A 144 -0.93 10.84 23.31
C ASP A 144 -0.37 11.91 22.37
N GLU A 145 -0.42 13.18 22.79
CA GLU A 145 0.25 14.26 22.09
C GLU A 145 1.77 14.10 22.22
N MET A 146 2.43 13.80 21.11
CA MET A 146 3.89 13.81 21.02
C MET A 146 4.35 14.80 19.96
N LEU A 147 5.56 15.33 20.13
CA LEU A 147 6.17 16.24 19.18
C LEU A 147 6.50 15.48 17.88
N PHE A 148 5.63 15.59 16.87
CA PHE A 148 5.84 14.99 15.56
C PHE A 148 6.83 15.81 14.74
N LYS A 149 8.02 15.26 14.49
CA LYS A 149 9.03 15.85 13.59
C LYS A 149 9.00 15.10 12.26
N ASP A 150 8.46 15.74 11.23
CA ASP A 150 8.51 15.22 9.87
C ASP A 150 9.88 15.48 9.25
N TYR A 151 10.47 14.44 8.67
CA TYR A 151 11.75 14.50 7.98
C TYR A 151 11.58 13.84 6.62
N PHE A 152 11.97 14.53 5.56
CA PHE A 152 12.06 13.95 4.23
C PHE A 152 13.53 13.97 3.77
N THR A 153 13.93 12.94 3.02
CA THR A 153 15.29 12.83 2.51
C THR A 153 15.34 13.33 1.09
N VAL A 154 16.22 14.30 0.82
CA VAL A 154 16.49 14.81 -0.52
C VAL A 154 17.88 14.38 -0.93
N LYS A 155 18.02 13.93 -2.18
CA LYS A 155 19.33 13.69 -2.78
C LYS A 155 19.78 14.99 -3.44
N GLY A 156 20.89 15.54 -2.96
CA GLY A 156 21.54 16.69 -3.56
C GLY A 156 22.87 16.31 -4.20
N ASN A 157 23.30 17.09 -5.18
CA ASN A 157 24.65 17.04 -5.70
C ASN A 157 25.55 18.01 -4.92
N VAL A 158 26.80 17.61 -4.68
CA VAL A 158 27.79 18.49 -4.05
C VAL A 158 28.49 19.26 -5.17
N GLU A 159 28.33 20.57 -5.17
CA GLU A 159 28.94 21.47 -6.13
C GLU A 159 30.00 22.34 -5.45
N ALA A 160 31.09 22.59 -6.17
CA ALA A 160 32.14 23.48 -5.71
C ALA A 160 31.79 24.93 -6.06
N LYS A 161 31.90 25.84 -5.10
CA LYS A 161 31.62 27.26 -5.34
C LYS A 161 32.52 27.87 -6.41
N ASN A 162 33.80 27.48 -6.42
CA ASN A 162 34.76 27.94 -7.41
C ASN A 162 35.25 26.75 -8.23
N ASN A 163 34.82 26.69 -9.49
CA ASN A 163 35.26 25.75 -10.50
C ASN A 163 35.61 26.52 -11.78
N ALA A 164 36.88 26.44 -12.20
CA ALA A 164 37.34 27.14 -13.40
C ALA A 164 38.17 26.22 -14.30
N VAL A 165 37.81 26.22 -15.58
CA VAL A 165 38.61 25.63 -16.64
C VAL A 165 39.66 26.65 -17.07
N ILE A 166 40.90 26.19 -17.16
CA ILE A 166 42.06 27.01 -17.46
C ILE A 166 42.36 26.91 -18.94
N PHE A 167 42.50 28.07 -19.58
CA PHE A 167 42.84 28.21 -20.98
C PHE A 167 44.16 28.99 -21.12
N PRO A 168 44.99 28.69 -22.13
CA PRO A 168 46.13 29.51 -22.48
C PRO A 168 45.65 30.86 -23.03
N GLU A 169 46.29 31.94 -22.60
CA GLU A 169 46.02 33.28 -23.15
C GLU A 169 46.76 33.52 -24.49
N MET A 170 47.83 32.76 -24.75
CA MET A 170 48.59 32.82 -25.99
C MET A 170 48.92 31.42 -26.53
N SER A 171 49.20 31.33 -27.83
CA SER A 171 49.71 30.11 -28.44
C SER A 171 51.21 29.95 -28.20
N GLY A 172 51.65 28.73 -27.95
CA GLY A 172 53.06 28.45 -27.71
C GLY A 172 53.31 26.99 -27.37
N LYS A 173 54.56 26.55 -27.54
CA LYS A 173 54.97 25.20 -27.13
C LYS A 173 55.15 25.16 -25.61
N ILE A 174 54.66 24.12 -24.97
CA ILE A 174 54.83 23.92 -23.53
C ILE A 174 56.27 23.47 -23.27
N ILE A 175 57.03 24.26 -22.52
CA ILE A 175 58.41 23.92 -22.14
C ILE A 175 58.47 23.19 -20.81
N ARG A 176 57.59 23.55 -19.87
CA ARG A 176 57.56 23.00 -18.51
C ARG A 176 56.15 22.94 -17.96
N VAL A 177 55.87 21.86 -17.24
CA VAL A 177 54.68 21.65 -16.45
C VAL A 177 55.12 21.53 -14.99
N TYR A 178 54.63 22.43 -14.13
CA TYR A 178 55.00 22.53 -12.72
C TYR A 178 54.09 21.74 -11.79
N ALA A 179 52.83 21.57 -12.18
CA ALA A 179 51.80 20.92 -11.37
C ALA A 179 51.34 19.62 -12.02
N THR A 180 50.95 18.65 -11.21
CA THR A 180 50.40 17.36 -11.64
C THR A 180 48.93 17.26 -11.28
N LYS A 181 48.20 16.37 -11.95
CA LYS A 181 46.83 16.03 -11.58
C LYS A 181 46.73 15.69 -10.08
N GLY A 182 45.75 16.26 -9.39
CA GLY A 182 45.51 16.10 -7.96
C GLY A 182 46.37 16.97 -7.03
N SER A 183 47.29 17.77 -7.56
CA SER A 183 48.11 18.67 -6.73
C SER A 183 47.32 19.89 -6.25
N ARG A 184 47.58 20.34 -5.01
CA ARG A 184 47.04 21.58 -4.46
C ARG A 184 47.86 22.76 -4.98
N VAL A 185 47.16 23.78 -5.50
CA VAL A 185 47.75 25.00 -6.07
C VAL A 185 47.24 26.23 -5.34
N SER A 186 48.11 27.23 -5.19
CA SER A 186 47.76 28.54 -4.64
C SER A 186 47.34 29.51 -5.73
N LYS A 187 46.59 30.57 -5.37
CA LYS A 187 46.22 31.63 -6.31
C LYS A 187 47.48 32.25 -6.95
N GLY A 188 47.51 32.30 -8.28
CA GLY A 188 48.62 32.84 -9.07
C GLY A 188 49.82 31.90 -9.25
N GLN A 189 49.76 30.68 -8.71
CA GLN A 189 50.82 29.68 -8.91
C GLN A 189 50.90 29.27 -10.38
N ALA A 190 52.12 29.18 -10.92
CA ALA A 190 52.36 28.72 -12.28
C ALA A 190 52.08 27.22 -12.40
N ILE A 191 51.29 26.84 -13.42
CA ILE A 191 50.92 25.46 -13.71
C ILE A 191 51.71 25.00 -14.94
N VAL A 192 51.72 25.82 -15.99
CA VAL A 192 52.38 25.53 -17.26
C VAL A 192 53.14 26.77 -17.73
N GLU A 193 54.32 26.55 -18.29
CA GLU A 193 55.13 27.58 -18.95
C GLU A 193 55.24 27.29 -20.44
N LEU A 194 54.91 28.30 -21.24
CA LEU A 194 55.06 28.30 -22.68
C LEU A 194 56.43 28.83 -23.07
N ASP A 195 56.89 28.45 -24.26
CA ASP A 195 58.07 29.02 -24.87
C ASP A 195 57.83 30.49 -25.21
N THR A 196 58.51 31.37 -24.47
CA THR A 196 58.46 32.82 -24.65
C THR A 196 59.80 33.42 -25.10
N ASP A 197 60.71 32.61 -25.64
CA ASP A 197 62.08 33.08 -25.94
C ASP A 197 62.12 34.21 -26.97
N VAL A 198 61.21 34.19 -27.95
CA VAL A 198 61.08 35.27 -28.94
C VAL A 198 60.65 36.58 -28.26
N ILE A 199 59.66 36.52 -27.36
CA ILE A 199 59.18 37.70 -26.62
C ILE A 199 60.28 38.25 -25.72
N ARG A 200 61.02 37.38 -25.01
CA ARG A 200 62.15 37.81 -24.16
C ARG A 200 63.22 38.56 -24.97
N LYS A 201 63.53 38.09 -26.18
CA LYS A 201 64.49 38.76 -27.08
C LYS A 201 63.97 40.11 -27.57
N GLN A 202 62.68 40.20 -27.92
CA GLN A 202 62.05 41.47 -28.31
C GLN A 202 62.05 42.48 -27.15
N ILE A 203 61.81 42.03 -25.90
CA ILE A 203 61.93 42.88 -24.72
C ILE A 203 63.35 43.42 -24.58
N ALA A 204 64.37 42.58 -24.74
CA ALA A 204 65.78 43.01 -24.64
C ALA A 204 66.16 44.04 -25.73
N GLU A 205 65.63 43.90 -26.94
CA GLU A 205 65.82 44.85 -28.04
C GLU A 205 65.16 46.22 -27.73
N VAL A 206 63.91 46.19 -27.25
CA VAL A 206 63.19 47.41 -26.85
C VAL A 206 63.83 48.06 -25.63
N GLU A 207 64.32 47.29 -24.65
CA GLU A 207 65.04 47.81 -23.48
C GLU A 207 66.35 48.50 -23.87
N SER A 208 67.09 47.95 -24.84
CA SER A 208 68.30 48.60 -25.37
C SER A 208 67.96 49.92 -26.07
N SER A 209 66.89 49.94 -26.85
CA SER A 209 66.40 51.15 -27.53
C SER A 209 65.86 52.20 -26.55
N LEU A 210 65.19 51.75 -25.48
CA LEU A 210 64.65 52.60 -24.43
C LEU A 210 65.78 53.25 -23.62
N THR A 211 66.84 52.51 -23.30
CA THR A 211 68.03 53.06 -22.61
C THR A 211 68.61 54.25 -23.38
N LEU A 212 68.77 54.11 -24.70
CA LEU A 212 69.22 55.22 -25.55
C LEU A 212 68.23 56.39 -25.56
N ALA A 213 66.93 56.12 -25.65
CA ALA A 213 65.90 57.16 -25.64
C ALA A 213 65.81 57.91 -24.31
N GLU A 214 66.02 57.21 -23.18
CA GLU A 214 66.08 57.79 -21.84
C GLU A 214 67.28 58.72 -21.67
N ASP A 215 68.46 58.33 -22.17
CA ASP A 215 69.65 59.18 -22.16
C ASP A 215 69.44 60.45 -22.98
N LEU A 216 68.88 60.32 -24.19
CA LEU A 216 68.58 61.45 -25.06
C LEU A 216 67.53 62.38 -24.44
N TYR A 217 66.46 61.82 -23.88
CA TYR A 217 65.46 62.59 -23.15
C TYR A 217 66.06 63.32 -21.96
N THR A 218 66.90 62.68 -21.16
CA THR A 218 67.54 63.28 -19.98
C THR A 218 68.43 64.46 -20.37
N ARG A 219 69.23 64.32 -21.44
CA ARG A 219 70.07 65.40 -21.96
C ARG A 219 69.23 66.55 -22.53
N GLN A 220 68.22 66.24 -23.33
CA GLN A 220 67.34 67.26 -23.92
C GLN A 220 66.52 68.00 -22.86
N LYS A 221 66.06 67.29 -21.83
CA LYS A 221 65.37 67.87 -20.67
C LYS A 221 66.28 68.83 -19.90
N ALA A 222 67.53 68.44 -19.64
CA ALA A 222 68.47 69.31 -18.94
C ALA A 222 68.78 70.61 -19.70
N LEU A 223 68.84 70.56 -21.04
CA LEU A 223 68.97 71.75 -21.89
C LEU A 223 67.68 72.60 -21.85
N TRP A 224 66.52 71.96 -21.98
CA TRP A 224 65.22 72.62 -21.92
C TRP A 224 64.98 73.33 -20.58
N ASP A 225 65.33 72.69 -19.46
CA ASP A 225 65.23 73.26 -18.12
C ASP A 225 66.14 74.50 -17.92
N GLN A 226 67.20 74.61 -18.72
CA GLN A 226 68.07 75.79 -18.80
C GLN A 226 67.58 76.83 -19.84
N ASN A 227 66.39 76.64 -20.43
CA ASN A 227 65.85 77.41 -21.55
C ASN A 227 66.74 77.40 -22.81
N ILE A 228 67.45 76.30 -23.05
CA ILE A 228 68.33 76.09 -24.21
C ILE A 228 67.72 75.00 -25.10
N GLY A 229 67.51 75.29 -26.38
CA GLY A 229 67.04 74.33 -27.37
C GLY A 229 65.57 74.49 -27.80
N SER A 230 65.11 73.64 -28.71
CA SER A 230 63.75 73.68 -29.25
C SER A 230 62.77 72.86 -28.40
N GLU A 231 61.58 73.41 -28.15
CA GLU A 231 60.47 72.68 -27.50
C GLU A 231 60.11 71.40 -28.26
N VAL A 232 60.13 71.48 -29.59
CA VAL A 232 59.82 70.35 -30.47
C VAL A 232 60.78 69.19 -30.22
N GLN A 233 62.08 69.47 -30.08
CA GLN A 233 63.09 68.44 -29.80
C GLN A 233 62.89 67.79 -28.42
N TYR A 234 62.51 68.56 -27.40
CA TYR A 234 62.17 68.03 -26.08
C TYR A 234 60.92 67.14 -26.15
N LEU A 235 59.86 67.60 -26.81
CA LEU A 235 58.62 66.83 -26.97
C LEU A 235 58.82 65.56 -27.81
N GLU A 236 59.65 65.60 -28.85
CA GLU A 236 60.01 64.42 -29.66
C GLU A 236 60.78 63.39 -28.84
N ALA A 237 61.79 63.83 -28.08
CA ALA A 237 62.56 62.94 -27.21
C ALA A 237 61.68 62.31 -26.12
N LYS A 238 60.80 63.11 -25.51
CA LYS A 238 59.81 62.64 -24.53
C LYS A 238 58.87 61.60 -25.14
N ASN A 239 58.26 61.91 -26.28
CA ASN A 239 57.33 61.00 -26.96
C ASN A 239 58.03 59.69 -27.35
N ARG A 240 59.26 59.75 -27.87
CA ARG A 240 60.02 58.54 -28.22
C ARG A 240 60.28 57.66 -27.01
N LYS A 241 60.64 58.24 -25.86
CA LYS A 241 60.81 57.50 -24.61
C LYS A 241 59.48 56.84 -24.20
N GLU A 242 58.41 57.62 -24.09
CA GLU A 242 57.09 57.13 -23.66
C GLU A 242 56.53 56.04 -24.60
N SER A 243 56.76 56.18 -25.91
CA SER A 243 56.40 55.18 -26.91
C SER A 243 57.10 53.84 -26.66
N LEU A 244 58.41 53.85 -26.42
CA LEU A 244 59.19 52.64 -26.12
C LEU A 244 58.83 52.04 -24.76
N GLU A 245 58.53 52.86 -23.75
CA GLU A 245 58.01 52.39 -22.45
C GLU A 245 56.69 51.63 -22.64
N ASN A 246 55.77 52.15 -23.47
CA ASN A 246 54.50 51.51 -23.78
C ASN A 246 54.68 50.20 -24.56
N THR A 247 55.59 50.17 -25.53
CA THR A 247 55.93 48.94 -26.25
C THR A 247 56.49 47.88 -25.30
N ARG A 248 57.41 48.27 -24.40
CA ARG A 248 57.96 47.38 -23.37
C ARG A 248 56.88 46.84 -22.44
N ALA A 249 55.97 47.69 -21.97
CA ALA A 249 54.85 47.28 -21.13
C ALA A 249 53.95 46.25 -21.84
N THR A 250 53.68 46.47 -23.13
CA THR A 250 52.90 45.54 -23.97
C THR A 250 53.59 44.18 -24.08
N LEU A 251 54.88 44.16 -24.40
CA LEU A 251 55.64 42.91 -24.50
C LEU A 251 55.74 42.18 -23.15
N LYS A 252 55.84 42.91 -22.03
CA LYS A 252 55.81 42.30 -20.69
C LYS A 252 54.45 41.67 -20.36
N SER A 253 53.35 42.29 -20.76
CA SER A 253 52.02 41.67 -20.63
C SER A 253 51.92 40.40 -21.46
N GLN A 254 52.41 40.41 -22.70
CA GLN A 254 52.48 39.21 -23.53
C GLN A 254 53.38 38.13 -22.92
N LEU A 255 54.51 38.50 -22.30
CA LEU A 255 55.37 37.56 -21.58
C LEU A 255 54.62 36.90 -20.40
N ASN A 256 53.83 37.68 -19.66
CA ASN A 256 53.04 37.18 -18.55
C ASN A 256 51.95 36.19 -19.02
N MET A 257 51.36 36.43 -20.20
CA MET A 257 50.40 35.51 -20.85
C MET A 257 51.03 34.14 -21.19
N GLY A 258 52.37 34.09 -21.33
CA GLY A 258 53.11 32.85 -21.59
C GLY A 258 53.23 31.93 -20.38
N THR A 259 52.87 32.39 -19.17
CA THR A 259 52.80 31.53 -17.98
C THR A 259 51.36 31.36 -17.56
N VAL A 260 50.85 30.13 -17.67
CA VAL A 260 49.47 29.84 -17.27
C VAL A 260 49.40 29.60 -15.77
N ARG A 261 48.56 30.38 -15.08
CA ARG A 261 48.47 30.44 -13.61
C ARG A 261 47.10 30.02 -13.09
N ALA A 262 47.06 29.55 -11.85
CA ALA A 262 45.81 29.23 -11.17
C ALA A 262 45.03 30.52 -10.82
N PRO A 263 43.73 30.63 -11.17
CA PRO A 263 42.92 31.82 -10.88
C PRO A 263 42.57 31.98 -9.39
N PHE A 264 42.51 30.87 -8.65
CA PHE A 264 42.26 30.83 -7.21
C PHE A 264 43.00 29.63 -6.58
N ALA A 265 43.03 29.58 -5.25
CA ALA A 265 43.61 28.46 -4.51
C ALA A 265 42.65 27.25 -4.52
N GLY A 266 43.15 26.06 -4.82
CA GLY A 266 42.33 24.86 -4.97
C GLY A 266 43.15 23.63 -5.34
N VAL A 267 42.48 22.62 -5.88
CA VAL A 267 43.09 21.38 -6.37
C VAL A 267 42.96 21.32 -7.88
N LEU A 268 44.04 20.93 -8.55
CA LEU A 268 44.05 20.69 -9.99
C LEU A 268 43.40 19.33 -10.28
N ASP A 269 42.18 19.34 -10.80
CA ASP A 269 41.39 18.13 -11.03
C ASP A 269 41.87 17.38 -12.28
N GLU A 270 42.05 18.08 -13.39
CA GLU A 270 42.58 17.53 -14.64
C GLU A 270 43.65 18.44 -15.25
N LEU A 271 44.61 17.82 -15.94
CA LEU A 271 45.65 18.49 -16.70
C LEU A 271 45.86 17.71 -18.00
N ASN A 272 45.48 18.32 -19.12
CA ASN A 272 45.33 17.67 -20.41
C ASN A 272 46.50 17.97 -21.35
N VAL A 273 47.66 18.33 -20.79
CA VAL A 273 48.84 18.74 -21.54
C VAL A 273 50.13 18.14 -21.03
N LYS A 274 51.09 17.94 -21.93
CA LYS A 274 52.44 17.46 -21.63
C LYS A 274 53.53 18.40 -22.11
N ASN A 275 54.72 18.26 -21.53
CA ASN A 275 55.91 18.94 -22.01
C ASN A 275 56.14 18.64 -23.49
N GLY A 276 56.31 19.69 -24.30
CA GLY A 276 56.54 19.60 -25.73
C GLY A 276 55.30 19.74 -26.61
N GLU A 277 54.09 19.69 -26.05
CA GLU A 277 52.86 19.89 -26.80
C GLU A 277 52.60 21.37 -27.12
N MET A 278 51.77 21.63 -28.12
CA MET A 278 51.37 22.98 -28.52
C MET A 278 50.12 23.39 -27.75
N ALA A 279 50.18 24.50 -27.01
CA ALA A 279 49.03 25.13 -26.40
C ALA A 279 48.44 26.17 -27.36
N MET A 280 47.11 26.24 -27.44
CA MET A 280 46.39 27.23 -28.24
C MET A 280 45.25 27.86 -27.43
N PRO A 281 44.98 29.17 -27.60
CA PRO A 281 43.79 29.79 -27.03
C PRO A 281 42.52 29.06 -27.50
N GLY A 282 41.63 28.76 -26.57
CA GLY A 282 40.40 27.99 -26.82
C GLY A 282 40.51 26.48 -26.55
N MET A 283 41.72 25.94 -26.39
CA MET A 283 41.90 24.57 -25.92
C MET A 283 42.10 24.56 -24.40
N PRO A 284 41.27 23.84 -23.62
CA PRO A 284 41.43 23.78 -22.17
C PRO A 284 42.68 22.96 -21.84
N ILE A 285 43.52 23.49 -20.95
CA ILE A 285 44.73 22.77 -20.49
C ILE A 285 44.51 22.04 -19.17
N GLY A 286 43.52 22.45 -18.38
CA GLY A 286 43.21 21.81 -17.10
C GLY A 286 42.05 22.48 -16.36
N ARG A 287 41.67 21.93 -15.21
CA ARG A 287 40.57 22.42 -14.37
C ARG A 287 41.03 22.54 -12.93
N VAL A 288 40.75 23.69 -12.30
CA VAL A 288 41.01 23.91 -10.87
C VAL A 288 39.68 24.04 -10.14
N VAL A 289 39.57 23.30 -9.04
CA VAL A 289 38.37 23.25 -8.19
C VAL A 289 38.74 23.61 -6.76
N ASN A 290 37.97 24.49 -6.13
CA ASN A 290 38.10 24.77 -4.70
C ASN A 290 37.21 23.82 -3.91
N LEU A 291 37.82 23.01 -3.04
CA LEU A 291 37.11 22.04 -2.19
C LEU A 291 36.87 22.55 -0.76
N ASP A 292 37.36 23.76 -0.43
CA ASP A 292 37.23 24.34 0.91
C ASP A 292 35.85 25.02 1.07
N GLU A 293 35.26 25.53 -0.03
CA GLU A 293 33.90 26.08 -0.08
C GLU A 293 33.02 25.28 -1.06
N VAL A 294 32.20 24.37 -0.53
CA VAL A 294 31.23 23.56 -1.30
C VAL A 294 29.80 23.85 -0.85
N TYR A 295 28.85 23.72 -1.76
CA TYR A 295 27.41 23.81 -1.46
C TYR A 295 26.71 22.55 -1.98
N ILE A 296 25.54 22.27 -1.40
CA ILE A 296 24.70 21.14 -1.82
C ILE A 296 23.53 21.73 -2.60
N GLU A 297 23.42 21.36 -3.87
CA GLU A 297 22.29 21.70 -4.72
C GLU A 297 21.34 20.52 -4.76
N ALA A 298 20.08 20.75 -4.37
CA ALA A 298 19.09 19.69 -4.27
C ALA A 298 17.73 20.22 -4.72
N ASP A 299 17.10 19.52 -5.66
CA ASP A 299 15.76 19.84 -6.14
C ASP A 299 14.72 19.33 -5.14
N ILE A 300 13.96 20.24 -4.55
CA ILE A 300 12.88 19.92 -3.62
C ILE A 300 11.55 20.20 -4.31
N SER A 301 10.65 19.22 -4.30
CA SER A 301 9.30 19.42 -4.83
C SER A 301 8.54 20.45 -3.99
N GLU A 302 7.84 21.36 -4.64
CA GLU A 302 7.02 22.40 -4.00
C GLU A 302 5.98 21.83 -3.02
N ASN A 303 5.53 20.59 -3.22
CA ASN A 303 4.61 19.89 -2.30
C ASN A 303 5.17 19.73 -0.88
N HIS A 304 6.48 19.84 -0.70
CA HIS A 304 7.14 19.81 0.61
C HIS A 304 7.53 21.20 1.13
N PHE A 305 7.28 22.25 0.34
CA PHE A 305 7.67 23.64 0.62
C PHE A 305 6.52 24.49 1.19
N GLY A 306 5.30 23.96 1.28
CA GLY A 306 4.14 24.63 1.86
C GLY A 306 2.85 23.84 1.75
#